data_AF-A0A2P5FY52-F1
#
_entry.id   AF-A0A2P5FY52-F1
#
_cell.length_a   1.000
_cell.length_b   1.000
_cell.length_c   1.000
_cell.angle_alpha   90.00
_cell.angle_beta   90.00
_cell.angle_gamma   90.00
#
_symmetry.space_group_name_H-M   'P 1'
#
loop_
_entity.id
_entity.type
_entity.pdbx_description
1 polymer ?
#
loop_
_entity_poly.entity_id
_entity_poly.type
_entity_poly.pdbx_seq_one_letter_code
_entity_poly.pdbx_strand_id
1 'polypeptide(L)'
;GIKYSTLIKADVEKFDGNINFGLWHVQVRDLLIQSGLHNILKGRDKFGKSKISDEDWKDLDERAASAIRMCLAKNILVNMLGISTAKDLWEKLRKLYRAKGVSNRVYLKKQFYTLHMSKGTTISDHLSILNSIVSGWRLLELRLMMKIKLYD
;
A
#
# COMPACT_ATOMS: atom_id res chain seq x y z
N GLY A 1 18.89 -21.47 -13.37
CA GLY A 1 19.39 -20.33 -12.57
C GLY A 1 18.29 -19.32 -12.41
N ILE A 2 17.88 -19.03 -11.18
CA ILE A 2 16.86 -18.01 -10.92
C ILE A 2 17.51 -16.66 -11.28
N LYS A 3 17.01 -16.01 -12.33
CA LYS A 3 17.47 -14.67 -12.72
C LYS A 3 17.06 -13.70 -11.61
N TYR A 4 18.03 -13.22 -10.83
CA TYR A 4 17.81 -12.19 -9.83
C TYR A 4 17.43 -10.88 -10.54
N SER A 5 16.15 -10.49 -10.45
CA SER A 5 15.72 -9.18 -10.91
C SER A 5 16.14 -8.11 -9.89
N THR A 6 16.84 -7.10 -10.40
CA THR A 6 17.08 -5.84 -9.70
C THR A 6 15.72 -5.20 -9.42
N LEU A 7 15.54 -4.65 -8.22
CA LEU A 7 14.32 -3.91 -7.89
C LEU A 7 14.16 -2.77 -8.90
N ILE A 8 13.09 -2.79 -9.69
CA ILE A 8 12.78 -1.68 -10.58
C ILE A 8 12.52 -0.47 -9.66
N LYS A 9 13.32 0.59 -9.80
CA LYS A 9 13.04 1.89 -9.18
C LYS A 9 11.78 2.45 -9.84
N ALA A 10 10.61 2.05 -9.36
CA ALA A 10 9.38 2.75 -9.65
C ALA A 10 9.29 3.96 -8.73
N ASP A 11 8.85 5.09 -9.26
CA ASP A 11 8.59 6.31 -8.50
C ASP A 11 7.27 6.15 -7.72
N VAL A 12 7.31 5.33 -6.67
CA VAL A 12 6.19 5.13 -5.76
C VAL A 12 6.32 6.16 -4.64
N GLU A 13 5.33 7.04 -4.54
CA GLU A 13 5.24 8.00 -3.44
C GLU A 13 5.26 7.27 -2.10
N LYS A 14 6.06 7.78 -1.16
CA LYS A 14 6.20 7.16 0.16
C LYS A 14 4.91 7.31 0.95
N PHE A 15 4.42 6.22 1.52
CA PHE A 15 3.26 6.27 2.40
C PHE A 15 3.60 6.94 3.72
N ASP A 16 2.96 8.07 3.98
CA ASP A 16 3.09 8.87 5.20
C ASP A 16 1.81 8.87 6.06
N GLY A 17 0.78 8.15 5.61
CA GLY A 17 -0.55 8.12 6.24
C GLY A 17 -1.52 9.19 5.73
N ASN A 18 -1.05 10.12 4.89
CA ASN A 18 -1.83 11.18 4.25
C ASN A 18 -1.93 10.98 2.74
N ILE A 19 -1.75 9.77 2.22
CA ILE A 19 -2.07 9.44 0.83
C ILE A 19 -3.07 8.29 0.81
N ASN A 20 -3.74 8.07 -0.32
CA ASN A 20 -4.72 7.00 -0.43
C ASN A 20 -4.04 5.63 -0.26
N PHE A 21 -4.23 5.02 0.92
CA PHE A 21 -3.63 3.73 1.24
C PHE A 21 -4.01 2.64 0.23
N GLY A 22 -5.22 2.66 -0.31
CA GLY A 22 -5.66 1.67 -1.30
C GLY A 22 -4.87 1.76 -2.61
N LEU A 23 -4.63 2.98 -3.10
CA LEU A 23 -3.84 3.22 -4.30
C LEU A 23 -2.36 2.86 -4.08
N TRP A 24 -1.78 3.37 -2.99
CA TRP A 24 -0.40 3.04 -2.61
C TRP A 24 -0.19 1.53 -2.45
N HIS A 25 -1.14 0.83 -1.83
CA HIS A 25 -1.09 -0.62 -1.62
C HIS A 25 -1.08 -1.39 -2.95
N VAL A 26 -1.83 -0.93 -3.95
CA VAL A 26 -1.78 -1.51 -5.30
C VAL A 26 -0.41 -1.26 -5.96
N GLN A 27 0.09 -0.02 -5.93
CA GLN A 27 1.37 0.33 -6.56
C GLN A 27 2.55 -0.44 -5.96
N VAL A 28 2.63 -0.56 -4.64
CA VAL A 28 3.70 -1.35 -3.98
C VAL A 28 3.55 -2.84 -4.29
N ARG A 29 2.33 -3.35 -4.39
CA ARG A 29 2.11 -4.74 -4.80
C ARG A 29 2.62 -4.98 -6.23
N ASP A 30 2.35 -4.06 -7.15
CA ASP A 30 2.80 -4.16 -8.55
C ASP A 30 4.33 -4.08 -8.65
N LEU A 31 4.98 -3.21 -7.85
CA LEU A 31 6.44 -3.17 -7.72
C LEU A 31 7.01 -4.52 -7.27
N LEU A 32 6.36 -5.17 -6.29
CA LEU A 32 6.77 -6.50 -5.83
C LEU A 32 6.47 -7.60 -6.87
N ILE A 33 5.44 -7.45 -7.72
CA ILE A 33 5.16 -8.37 -8.83
C ILE A 33 6.27 -8.27 -9.87
N GLN A 34 6.61 -7.05 -10.30
CA GLN A 34 7.68 -6.80 -11.27
C GLN A 34 9.03 -7.32 -10.76
N SER A 35 9.25 -7.29 -9.44
CA SER A 35 10.46 -7.80 -8.81
C SER A 35 10.40 -9.30 -8.45
N GLY A 36 9.30 -10.00 -8.76
CA GLY A 36 9.14 -11.43 -8.45
C GLY A 36 8.92 -11.76 -6.96
N LEU A 37 8.72 -10.76 -6.11
CA LEU A 37 8.65 -10.88 -4.64
C LEU A 37 7.22 -10.98 -4.07
N HIS A 38 6.19 -10.75 -4.89
CA HIS A 38 4.79 -10.68 -4.42
C HIS A 38 4.28 -11.97 -3.72
N ASN A 39 4.84 -13.13 -4.06
CA ASN A 39 4.45 -14.40 -3.45
C ASN A 39 4.95 -14.55 -2.00
N ILE A 40 6.02 -13.84 -1.63
CA ILE A 40 6.56 -13.83 -0.25
C ILE A 40 5.50 -13.29 0.73
N LEU A 41 4.66 -12.34 0.28
CA LEU A 41 3.57 -11.76 1.08
C LEU A 41 2.53 -12.79 1.56
N LYS A 42 2.49 -13.98 0.96
CA LYS A 42 1.58 -15.08 1.38
C LYS A 42 2.14 -15.88 2.55
N GLY A 43 3.43 -15.72 2.87
CA GLY A 43 4.16 -16.47 3.89
C GLY A 43 4.68 -17.81 3.40
N ARG A 44 5.65 -18.34 4.15
CA ARG A 44 6.43 -19.52 3.79
C ARG A 44 5.56 -20.76 3.55
N ASP A 45 4.60 -20.99 4.43
CA ASP A 45 3.73 -22.17 4.36
C ASP A 45 2.89 -22.22 3.07
N LYS A 46 2.52 -21.05 2.53
CA LYS A 46 1.71 -20.93 1.30
C LYS A 46 2.54 -20.86 0.02
N PHE A 47 3.84 -20.56 0.14
CA PHE A 47 4.77 -20.57 -0.99
C PHE A 47 5.17 -22.00 -1.39
N GLY A 48 5.15 -22.92 -0.42
CA GLY A 48 5.52 -24.32 -0.57
C GLY A 48 6.96 -24.55 -0.10
N LYS A 49 7.11 -25.18 1.06
CA LYS A 49 8.43 -25.45 1.70
C LYS A 49 9.36 -26.30 0.82
N SER A 50 8.85 -27.05 -0.16
CA SER A 50 9.64 -27.92 -1.04
C SER A 50 10.28 -27.23 -2.25
N LYS A 51 10.04 -25.93 -2.47
CA LYS A 51 10.50 -25.22 -3.68
C LYS A 51 11.79 -24.41 -3.51
N ILE A 52 12.25 -24.18 -2.28
CA ILE A 52 13.34 -23.23 -1.99
C ILE A 52 13.98 -23.55 -0.63
N SER A 53 15.28 -23.32 -0.48
CA SER A 53 16.00 -23.49 0.78
C SER A 53 15.56 -22.48 1.84
N ASP A 54 15.92 -22.73 3.10
CA ASP A 54 15.66 -21.81 4.22
C ASP A 54 16.39 -20.47 4.02
N GLU A 55 17.63 -20.55 3.54
CA GLU A 55 18.51 -19.41 3.28
C GLU A 55 17.97 -18.56 2.12
N ASP A 56 17.62 -19.19 1.00
CA ASP A 56 17.06 -18.49 -0.16
C ASP A 56 15.69 -17.88 0.17
N TRP A 57 14.86 -18.58 0.98
CA TRP A 57 13.59 -18.01 1.45
C TRP A 57 13.83 -16.75 2.30
N LYS A 58 14.80 -16.81 3.23
CA LYS A 58 15.14 -15.69 4.11
C LYS A 58 15.61 -14.48 3.31
N ASP A 59 16.48 -14.68 2.31
CA ASP A 59 16.92 -13.60 1.41
C ASP A 59 15.73 -12.95 0.69
N LEU A 60 14.83 -13.75 0.10
CA LEU A 60 13.66 -13.22 -0.59
C LEU A 60 12.70 -12.47 0.36
N ASP A 61 12.52 -12.96 1.58
CA ASP A 61 11.70 -12.29 2.59
C ASP A 61 12.31 -10.96 3.05
N GLU A 62 13.63 -10.92 3.29
CA GLU A 62 14.35 -9.69 3.64
C GLU A 62 14.30 -8.66 2.51
N ARG A 63 14.46 -9.10 1.25
CA ARG A 63 14.36 -8.22 0.07
C ARG A 63 12.94 -7.65 -0.08
N ALA A 64 11.91 -8.47 0.08
CA ALA A 64 10.52 -8.02 0.03
C ALA A 64 10.20 -7.05 1.17
N ALA A 65 10.65 -7.35 2.39
CA ALA A 65 10.47 -6.49 3.55
C ALA A 65 11.19 -5.14 3.37
N SER A 66 12.40 -5.16 2.84
CA SER A 66 13.17 -3.95 2.51
C SER A 66 12.43 -3.09 1.48
N ALA A 67 11.95 -3.68 0.38
CA ALA A 67 11.19 -2.97 -0.66
C ALA A 67 9.94 -2.28 -0.10
N ILE A 68 9.18 -2.96 0.77
CA ILE A 68 8.03 -2.36 1.47
C ILE A 68 8.48 -1.17 2.31
N ARG A 69 9.52 -1.33 3.15
CA ARG A 69 10.03 -0.26 4.03
C ARG A 69 10.52 0.96 3.23
N MET A 70 11.14 0.76 2.07
CA MET A 70 11.58 1.85 1.19
C MET A 70 10.42 2.70 0.66
N CYS A 71 9.23 2.13 0.56
CA CYS A 71 8.01 2.81 0.15
C CYS A 71 7.27 3.50 1.31
N LEU A 72 7.86 3.56 2.51
CA LEU A 72 7.28 4.19 3.70
C LEU A 72 8.03 5.47 4.10
N ALA A 73 7.30 6.45 4.60
CA ALA A 73 7.88 7.63 5.23
C ALA A 73 8.36 7.33 6.67
N LYS A 74 9.26 8.17 7.20
CA LYS A 74 9.91 7.97 8.51
C LYS A 74 8.90 7.82 9.65
N ASN A 75 7.84 8.63 9.65
CA ASN A 75 6.79 8.59 10.67
C ASN A 75 6.02 7.26 10.69
N ILE A 76 5.91 6.57 9.55
CA ILE A 76 5.30 5.24 9.46
C ILE A 76 6.30 4.17 9.88
N LEU A 77 7.56 4.28 9.48
CA LEU A 77 8.62 3.32 9.81
C LEU A 77 8.79 3.10 11.32
N VAL A 78 8.65 4.14 12.14
CA VAL A 78 8.70 4.03 13.61
C VAL A 78 7.68 3.01 14.14
N ASN A 79 6.47 2.97 13.56
CA ASN A 79 5.42 2.02 13.95
C ASN A 79 5.66 0.59 13.43
N MET A 80 6.64 0.42 12.53
CA MET A 80 7.00 -0.85 11.89
C MET A 80 8.32 -1.43 12.43
N LEU A 81 8.96 -0.76 13.39
CA LEU A 81 10.13 -1.28 14.08
C LEU A 81 9.81 -2.63 14.75
N GLY A 82 10.78 -3.54 14.73
CA GLY A 82 10.67 -4.88 15.30
C GLY A 82 9.94 -5.91 14.42
N ILE A 83 9.37 -5.50 13.27
CA ILE A 83 8.76 -6.44 12.32
C ILE A 83 9.79 -6.81 11.27
N SER A 84 10.16 -8.09 11.25
CA SER A 84 11.21 -8.61 10.37
C SER A 84 10.66 -9.04 9.00
N THR A 85 9.53 -9.76 8.97
CA THR A 85 9.04 -10.43 7.76
C THR A 85 8.23 -9.52 6.85
N ALA A 86 8.26 -9.80 5.54
CA ALA A 86 7.51 -9.02 4.56
C ALA A 86 6.00 -9.21 4.73
N LYS A 87 5.58 -10.45 5.05
CA LYS A 87 4.17 -10.78 5.32
C LYS A 87 3.62 -9.97 6.49
N ASP A 88 4.32 -9.96 7.62
CA ASP A 88 3.82 -9.30 8.83
C ASP A 88 3.76 -7.77 8.65
N LEU A 89 4.74 -7.18 7.94
CA LEU A 89 4.69 -5.78 7.54
C LEU A 89 3.44 -5.49 6.71
N TRP A 90 3.22 -6.28 5.66
CA TRP A 90 2.10 -6.14 4.74
C TRP A 90 0.75 -6.25 5.44
N GLU A 91 0.62 -7.23 6.34
CA GLU A 91 -0.60 -7.47 7.10
C GLU A 91 -0.85 -6.39 8.16
N LYS A 92 0.18 -5.91 8.87
CA LYS A 92 0.04 -4.82 9.85
C LYS A 92 -0.36 -3.52 9.17
N LEU A 93 0.30 -3.14 8.07
CA LEU A 93 -0.09 -1.97 7.26
C LEU A 93 -1.55 -2.07 6.84
N ARG A 94 -1.94 -3.24 6.30
CA ARG A 94 -3.32 -3.48 5.92
C ARG A 94 -4.26 -3.39 7.13
N LYS A 95 -3.93 -3.96 8.29
CA LYS A 95 -4.79 -3.88 9.48
C LYS A 95 -4.96 -2.44 9.96
N LEU A 96 -3.86 -1.70 10.08
CA LEU A 96 -3.85 -0.32 10.55
C LEU A 96 -4.60 0.61 9.60
N TYR A 97 -4.36 0.51 8.29
CA TYR A 97 -4.82 1.51 7.33
C TYR A 97 -6.01 1.07 6.46
N ARG A 98 -6.32 -0.23 6.37
CA ARG A 98 -7.57 -0.73 5.74
C ARG A 98 -8.78 -0.62 6.66
N ALA A 99 -8.60 -0.78 7.97
CA ALA A 99 -9.66 -0.63 8.98
C ALA A 99 -9.94 0.83 9.33
N LYS A 100 -8.91 1.69 9.22
CA LYS A 100 -9.01 3.15 9.21
C LYS A 100 -9.70 3.70 7.95
N GLY A 101 -10.77 3.05 7.47
CA GLY A 101 -11.71 3.65 6.53
C GLY A 101 -12.27 4.99 7.04
N VAL A 102 -12.26 5.21 8.36
CA VAL A 102 -12.50 6.52 9.01
C VAL A 102 -11.35 7.49 8.75
N SER A 103 -10.09 7.07 8.80
CA SER A 103 -8.97 7.93 8.40
C SER A 103 -8.95 8.19 6.90
N ASN A 104 -9.40 7.28 6.04
CA ASN A 104 -9.65 7.60 4.63
C ASN A 104 -10.76 8.66 4.49
N ARG A 105 -11.85 8.60 5.27
CA ARG A 105 -12.88 9.67 5.27
C ARG A 105 -12.33 10.99 5.81
N VAL A 106 -11.62 10.97 6.94
CA VAL A 106 -11.04 12.18 7.55
C VAL A 106 -9.97 12.77 6.62
N TYR A 107 -9.19 11.93 5.95
CA TYR A 107 -8.23 12.33 4.94
C TYR A 107 -8.92 12.95 3.72
N LEU A 108 -9.93 12.28 3.16
CA LEU A 108 -10.69 12.82 2.02
C LEU A 108 -11.45 14.10 2.40
N LYS A 109 -11.96 14.22 3.63
CA LYS A 109 -12.51 15.48 4.17
C LYS A 109 -11.44 16.54 4.23
N LYS A 110 -10.28 16.24 4.83
CA LYS A 110 -9.17 17.19 4.96
C LYS A 110 -8.74 17.68 3.58
N GLN A 111 -8.50 16.78 2.63
CA GLN A 111 -8.15 17.11 1.24
C GLN A 111 -9.21 18.00 0.60
N PHE A 112 -10.50 17.68 0.73
CA PHE A 112 -11.57 18.51 0.22
C PHE A 112 -11.59 19.91 0.85
N TYR A 113 -11.47 20.02 2.18
CA TYR A 113 -11.47 21.30 2.89
C TYR A 113 -10.22 22.15 2.63
N THR A 114 -9.08 21.54 2.33
CA THR A 114 -7.84 22.25 2.02
C THR A 114 -7.61 22.45 0.51
N LEU A 115 -8.50 21.89 -0.33
CA LEU A 115 -8.40 21.99 -1.77
C LEU A 115 -8.64 23.44 -2.19
N HIS A 116 -7.61 24.07 -2.70
CA HIS A 116 -7.66 25.39 -3.29
C HIS A 116 -6.83 25.40 -4.55
N MET A 117 -7.22 26.23 -5.52
CA MET A 117 -6.49 26.38 -6.76
C MET A 117 -5.28 27.29 -6.52
N SER A 118 -4.07 26.77 -6.69
CA SER A 118 -2.85 27.56 -6.60
C SER A 118 -2.58 28.32 -7.90
N LYS A 119 -1.90 29.46 -7.82
CA LYS A 119 -1.53 30.26 -9.00
C LYS A 119 -0.62 29.43 -9.90
N GLY A 120 -1.04 29.21 -11.15
CA GLY A 120 -0.32 28.38 -12.13
C GLY A 120 -0.81 26.94 -12.26
N THR A 121 -1.77 26.48 -11.45
CA THR A 121 -2.44 25.18 -11.65
C THR A 121 -3.50 25.31 -12.76
N THR A 122 -3.59 24.35 -13.68
CA THR A 122 -4.66 24.34 -14.68
C THR A 122 -5.99 23.90 -14.07
N ILE A 123 -7.11 24.30 -14.68
CA ILE A 123 -8.45 23.83 -14.26
C ILE A 123 -8.53 22.30 -14.39
N SER A 124 -7.92 21.73 -15.42
CA SER A 124 -7.92 20.28 -15.67
C SER A 124 -7.24 19.50 -14.54
N ASP A 125 -6.06 19.96 -14.09
CA ASP A 125 -5.33 19.32 -13.00
C ASP A 125 -6.10 19.43 -11.69
N HIS A 126 -6.71 20.60 -11.44
CA HIS A 126 -7.55 20.81 -10.27
C HIS A 126 -8.78 19.88 -10.26
N LEU A 127 -9.45 19.73 -11.42
CA LEU A 127 -10.58 18.81 -11.58
C LEU A 127 -10.16 17.35 -11.43
N SER A 128 -8.96 16.98 -11.88
CA SER A 128 -8.42 15.63 -11.68
C SER A 128 -8.26 15.30 -10.19
N ILE A 129 -7.71 16.23 -9.41
CA ILE A 129 -7.58 16.08 -7.95
C ILE A 129 -8.95 15.99 -7.29
N LEU A 130 -9.90 16.87 -7.65
CA LEU A 130 -11.26 16.83 -7.13
C LEU A 130 -11.97 15.50 -7.46
N ASN A 131 -11.85 15.03 -8.70
CA ASN A 131 -12.41 13.74 -9.13
C ASN A 131 -11.82 12.56 -8.34
N SER A 132 -10.51 12.58 -8.08
CA SER A 132 -9.87 11.56 -7.24
C SER A 132 -10.45 11.52 -5.82
N ILE A 133 -10.72 12.70 -5.22
CA ILE A 133 -11.39 12.80 -3.91
C ILE A 133 -12.80 12.18 -3.99
N VAL A 134 -13.62 12.60 -4.95
CA VAL A 134 -15.01 12.13 -5.14
C VAL A 134 -15.07 10.61 -5.39
N SER A 135 -14.20 10.08 -6.24
CA SER A 135 -14.09 8.63 -6.47
C SER A 135 -13.70 7.87 -5.20
N GLY A 136 -12.81 8.45 -4.39
CA GLY A 136 -12.44 7.91 -3.07
C GLY A 136 -13.64 7.83 -2.12
N TRP A 137 -14.50 8.84 -2.10
CA TRP A 137 -15.74 8.86 -1.32
C TRP A 137 -16.72 7.77 -1.75
N ARG A 138 -16.99 7.68 -3.06
CA ARG A 138 -17.92 6.69 -3.64
C ARG A 138 -17.50 5.26 -3.32
N LEU A 139 -16.19 4.98 -3.35
CA LEU A 139 -15.65 3.67 -3.00
C LEU A 139 -15.89 3.32 -1.52
N LEU A 140 -15.82 4.30 -0.61
CA LEU A 140 -16.10 4.10 0.81
C LEU A 140 -17.59 3.85 1.08
N GLU A 141 -18.49 4.53 0.35
CA GLU A 141 -19.94 4.32 0.42
C GLU A 141 -20.34 2.93 -0.07
N LEU A 142 -19.88 2.53 -1.26
CA LEU A 142 -20.13 1.18 -1.79
C LEU A 142 -19.66 0.08 -0.82
N ARG A 143 -18.53 0.29 -0.17
CA ARG A 143 -17.98 -0.67 0.80
C ARG A 143 -18.78 -0.74 2.11
N LEU A 144 -19.42 0.35 2.54
CA LEU A 144 -20.37 0.31 3.66
C LEU A 144 -21.62 -0.46 3.28
N MET A 145 -22.19 -0.17 2.11
CA MET A 145 -23.39 -0.85 1.61
C MET A 145 -23.17 -2.37 1.48
N MET A 146 -22.00 -2.80 0.98
CA MET A 146 -21.65 -4.22 0.93
C MET A 146 -21.46 -4.85 2.31
N LYS A 147 -20.97 -4.10 3.31
CA LYS A 147 -20.86 -4.63 4.68
C LYS A 147 -22.24 -4.84 5.28
N ILE A 148 -23.17 -3.89 5.14
CA ILE A 148 -24.53 -4.02 5.70
C ILE A 148 -25.21 -5.27 5.12
N LYS A 149 -25.16 -5.45 3.79
CA LYS A 149 -25.74 -6.63 3.10
C LYS A 149 -25.09 -7.99 3.43
N LEU A 150 -23.97 -8.03 4.14
CA LEU A 150 -23.32 -9.28 4.56
C LEU A 150 -23.66 -9.68 6.00
N TYR A 151 -24.35 -8.81 6.73
CA TYR A 151 -24.78 -9.04 8.11
C TYR A 151 -26.32 -9.10 8.26
N ASP A 152 -27.06 -8.93 7.17
CA ASP A 152 -28.49 -9.20 7.01
C ASP A 152 -28.68 -10.50 6.19
#